data_AF-A0A2H3TJ12-F1
#
_entry.id   AF-A0A2H3TJ12-F1
#
_cell.length_a   1.000
_cell.length_b   1.000
_cell.length_c   1.000
_cell.angle_alpha   90.00
_cell.angle_beta   90.00
_cell.angle_gamma   90.00
#
_symmetry.space_group_name_H-M   'P 1'
#
loop_
_entity.id
_entity.type
_entity.pdbx_description
1 polymer ?
#
loop_
_entity_poly.entity_id
_entity_poly.type
_entity_poly.pdbx_seq_one_letter_code
_entity_poly.pdbx_strand_id
1 'polypeptide(L)'
;MERTSIRSFARKFSHLCDKNDEVPITAASPPLTAETGSSRATLIHGDVPNLILDDNDACPNSIGATNPAEPSISRKKVPDASRRGDTNGITRNPVCRALLDQPVADFIYESYCQVQRLSLPGKAPEQDRALAEAFQGLNQVEEEHTDRYVGSLRTAALSVSFARWHQCQVKWLENTTNMTSQSATNSVFERGLGTKPQEPGARQDEWKRRRQRSSTSCTRGKKWLRLLDAFDDGILFKVGLGKSRDTELDTLIIELTHQIQKVEDLGLLSEQIKFISNTGRTSPALFREQLVKRGYPDPYATSPTTGSNEVDAFVDEVRDSNTSGRLLIPRANFKFDIASLQRLAPTMWLNDDIVLACLHLSTRLPFVRIGFSVPMHRQTATRAGSLVPDPFQRASSVISGARASKTETLVWLFPLFQRNNHFSLLEINERDEKIYHYDSMTHGENTHIKTACNKAFSRFPYEEKRVMQQPDEDTYSCGALVIKNARDRMMGRLVAAQSSHTYDATELRMGALRILQSAWRDHALTVAPMEEEARKRKFNSSINSNTHKRQKTRETGKEYGLRLVTS
;
A
#
# COMPACT_ATOMS: atom_id res chain seq x y z
N MET A 1 -7.33 -14.95 -30.58
CA MET A 1 -7.21 -15.62 -29.25
C MET A 1 -7.46 -14.58 -28.16
N GLU A 2 -8.72 -14.37 -27.82
CA GLU A 2 -9.12 -13.40 -26.81
C GLU A 2 -8.90 -13.96 -25.40
N ARG A 3 -8.13 -13.25 -24.59
CA ARG A 3 -8.03 -13.47 -23.14
C ARG A 3 -9.29 -12.92 -22.47
N THR A 4 -10.35 -13.72 -22.40
CA THR A 4 -11.55 -13.40 -21.60
C THR A 4 -11.27 -13.66 -20.12
N SER A 5 -10.77 -12.61 -19.45
CA SER A 5 -10.72 -12.46 -17.99
C SER A 5 -12.15 -12.27 -17.41
N ILE A 6 -12.26 -12.26 -16.08
CA ILE A 6 -13.43 -11.92 -15.20
C ILE A 6 -14.28 -10.73 -15.71
N ARG A 7 -13.73 -9.94 -16.65
CA ARG A 7 -14.32 -8.85 -17.45
C ARG A 7 -15.75 -9.05 -17.97
N SER A 8 -16.22 -10.29 -18.22
CA SER A 8 -17.62 -10.51 -18.68
C SER A 8 -18.62 -10.79 -17.57
N PHE A 9 -18.16 -11.09 -16.35
CA PHE A 9 -19.02 -11.60 -15.29
C PHE A 9 -19.86 -10.52 -14.60
N ALA A 10 -19.36 -9.29 -14.56
CA ALA A 10 -19.96 -8.20 -13.78
C ALA A 10 -20.61 -7.09 -14.62
N ARG A 11 -20.28 -6.97 -15.91
CA ARG A 11 -20.78 -5.89 -16.79
C ARG A 11 -22.30 -5.83 -16.95
N LYS A 12 -23.05 -6.85 -16.49
CA LYS A 12 -24.49 -6.95 -16.74
C LYS A 12 -25.42 -6.71 -15.54
N PHE A 13 -24.96 -6.64 -14.28
CA PHE A 13 -25.88 -6.92 -13.17
C PHE A 13 -25.82 -6.02 -11.92
N SER A 14 -25.22 -4.83 -11.95
CA SER A 14 -25.28 -3.92 -10.78
C SER A 14 -26.58 -3.12 -10.66
N HIS A 15 -27.46 -3.11 -11.67
CA HIS A 15 -28.65 -2.26 -11.66
C HIS A 15 -29.88 -2.85 -10.95
N LEU A 16 -29.76 -4.04 -10.35
CA LEU A 16 -30.91 -4.86 -9.93
C LEU A 16 -31.03 -5.13 -8.42
N CYS A 17 -30.23 -4.51 -7.56
CA CYS A 17 -30.36 -4.72 -6.10
C CYS A 17 -31.03 -3.54 -5.35
N ASP A 18 -31.37 -2.43 -6.01
CA ASP A 18 -31.98 -1.26 -5.36
C ASP A 18 -33.50 -1.14 -5.54
N LYS A 19 -34.17 -2.17 -6.08
CA LYS A 19 -35.63 -2.19 -6.11
C LYS A 19 -36.12 -3.49 -5.49
N ASN A 20 -36.84 -3.33 -4.39
CA ASN A 20 -37.73 -4.35 -3.82
C ASN A 20 -38.81 -4.67 -4.85
N ASP A 21 -38.49 -5.43 -5.90
CA ASP A 21 -39.47 -6.12 -6.73
C ASP A 21 -38.80 -7.27 -7.50
N GLU A 22 -39.50 -8.39 -7.45
CA GLU A 22 -39.23 -9.67 -8.11
C GLU A 22 -38.99 -9.50 -9.62
N VAL A 23 -37.78 -9.77 -10.11
CA VAL A 23 -37.62 -10.18 -11.52
C VAL A 23 -36.56 -11.28 -11.65
N PRO A 24 -36.93 -12.50 -12.08
CA PRO A 24 -36.00 -13.57 -12.37
C PRO A 24 -35.28 -13.30 -13.71
N ILE A 25 -33.97 -13.52 -13.76
CA ILE A 25 -33.28 -13.68 -15.04
C ILE A 25 -33.48 -15.14 -15.46
N THR A 26 -34.54 -15.40 -16.22
CA THR A 26 -34.72 -16.65 -16.95
C THR A 26 -33.68 -16.75 -18.07
N ALA A 27 -33.12 -17.94 -18.22
CA ALA A 27 -32.17 -18.26 -19.27
C ALA A 27 -32.86 -18.18 -20.64
N ALA A 28 -32.57 -17.13 -21.41
CA ALA A 28 -32.76 -17.14 -22.85
C ALA A 28 -31.45 -16.67 -23.49
N SER A 29 -30.70 -17.65 -24.02
CA SER A 29 -29.65 -17.37 -25.00
C SER A 29 -30.32 -16.97 -26.31
N PRO A 30 -29.95 -15.87 -26.98
CA PRO A 30 -30.24 -15.74 -28.40
C PRO A 30 -29.09 -16.36 -29.21
N PRO A 31 -29.37 -17.04 -30.34
CA PRO A 31 -28.34 -17.56 -31.22
C PRO A 31 -27.68 -16.41 -31.98
N LEU A 32 -26.37 -16.54 -32.20
CA LEU A 32 -25.65 -15.73 -33.18
C LEU A 32 -26.00 -16.23 -34.57
N THR A 33 -26.79 -15.48 -35.33
CA THR A 33 -26.72 -15.46 -36.80
C THR A 33 -26.93 -14.03 -37.29
N ALA A 34 -25.96 -13.56 -38.08
CA ALA A 34 -26.12 -12.40 -38.92
C ALA A 34 -27.06 -12.76 -40.07
N GLU A 35 -28.06 -11.91 -40.36
CA GLU A 35 -28.36 -11.43 -41.71
C GLU A 35 -29.48 -10.37 -41.71
N THR A 36 -29.21 -9.32 -42.50
CA THR A 36 -30.07 -8.31 -43.14
C THR A 36 -31.59 -8.28 -42.89
N GLY A 37 -32.14 -7.07 -42.66
CA GLY A 37 -33.45 -6.69 -43.21
C GLY A 37 -34.39 -5.87 -42.32
N SER A 38 -34.49 -4.57 -42.63
CA SER A 38 -35.72 -3.78 -42.79
C SER A 38 -36.83 -3.72 -41.70
N SER A 39 -37.08 -2.48 -41.26
CA SER A 39 -38.39 -1.81 -41.08
C SER A 39 -39.26 -2.00 -39.81
N ARG A 40 -39.43 -0.84 -39.13
CA ARG A 40 -40.71 -0.14 -38.83
C ARG A 40 -41.62 -0.62 -37.67
N ALA A 41 -41.66 0.24 -36.63
CA ALA A 41 -42.78 0.73 -35.79
C ALA A 41 -43.95 -0.20 -35.40
N THR A 42 -44.40 -0.15 -34.13
CA THR A 42 -45.56 0.64 -33.65
C THR A 42 -45.83 0.37 -32.15
N LEU A 43 -46.32 1.41 -31.47
CA LEU A 43 -46.88 1.48 -30.10
C LEU A 43 -48.01 0.47 -29.84
N ILE A 44 -48.32 0.20 -28.56
CA ILE A 44 -49.65 0.46 -27.93
C ILE A 44 -49.65 0.09 -26.41
N HIS A 45 -50.29 0.97 -25.63
CA HIS A 45 -50.77 0.87 -24.23
C HIS A 45 -51.59 -0.41 -23.95
N GLY A 46 -51.87 -0.91 -22.74
CA GLY A 46 -51.89 -0.39 -21.38
C GLY A 46 -52.68 -1.37 -20.49
N ASP A 47 -52.87 -0.96 -19.24
CA ASP A 47 -53.93 -1.36 -18.30
C ASP A 47 -53.84 -2.67 -17.48
N VAL A 48 -53.66 -2.42 -16.17
CA VAL A 48 -54.06 -3.18 -14.97
C VAL A 48 -55.61 -3.09 -14.87
N PRO A 49 -56.37 -4.01 -14.20
CA PRO A 49 -56.52 -3.89 -12.74
C PRO A 49 -56.92 -5.18 -11.95
N ASN A 50 -56.47 -5.21 -10.68
CA ASN A 50 -57.24 -5.46 -9.45
C ASN A 50 -57.97 -6.78 -9.09
N LEU A 51 -57.69 -7.19 -7.83
CA LEU A 51 -58.61 -7.33 -6.68
C LEU A 51 -59.13 -8.73 -6.21
N ILE A 52 -59.27 -8.79 -4.86
CA ILE A 52 -60.13 -9.64 -3.98
C ILE A 52 -59.49 -10.96 -3.50
N LEU A 53 -58.99 -11.03 -2.25
CA LEU A 53 -59.65 -11.34 -0.95
C LEU A 53 -60.14 -12.81 -0.85
N ASP A 54 -59.63 -13.56 0.14
CA ASP A 54 -60.45 -13.96 1.31
C ASP A 54 -59.68 -14.80 2.33
N ASP A 55 -60.16 -14.67 3.57
CA ASP A 55 -59.69 -15.16 4.85
C ASP A 55 -59.85 -16.68 5.06
N ASN A 56 -59.04 -17.26 5.96
CA ASN A 56 -59.51 -17.79 7.27
C ASN A 56 -58.58 -18.84 7.90
N ASP A 57 -58.16 -18.49 9.12
CA ASP A 57 -58.23 -19.25 10.38
C ASP A 57 -57.49 -20.57 10.66
N ALA A 58 -57.08 -20.61 11.94
CA ALA A 58 -56.97 -21.74 12.86
C ALA A 58 -55.61 -22.47 13.02
N CYS A 59 -54.84 -22.00 14.01
CA CYS A 59 -54.14 -22.84 15.00
C CYS A 59 -55.17 -23.55 15.91
N PRO A 60 -54.87 -24.60 16.74
CA PRO A 60 -53.64 -24.72 17.55
C PRO A 60 -53.17 -26.16 17.94
N ASN A 61 -52.15 -26.18 18.81
CA ASN A 61 -51.69 -27.23 19.76
C ASN A 61 -50.64 -28.25 19.26
N SER A 62 -49.73 -28.81 20.06
CA SER A 62 -49.02 -28.49 21.32
C SER A 62 -48.18 -29.74 21.67
N ILE A 63 -47.12 -29.57 22.47
CA ILE A 63 -46.40 -30.56 23.32
C ILE A 63 -45.41 -31.54 22.65
N GLY A 64 -44.18 -31.59 23.20
CA GLY A 64 -43.35 -32.81 23.16
C GLY A 64 -41.85 -32.62 23.41
N ALA A 65 -41.44 -32.33 24.65
CA ALA A 65 -40.05 -32.45 25.09
C ALA A 65 -39.68 -33.92 25.34
N THR A 66 -38.44 -34.33 24.99
CA THR A 66 -37.62 -35.33 25.73
C THR A 66 -36.25 -35.54 25.07
N ASN A 67 -35.19 -35.18 25.79
CA ASN A 67 -33.88 -35.85 25.80
C ASN A 67 -33.86 -36.64 27.14
N PRO A 68 -33.23 -37.84 27.26
CA PRO A 68 -31.76 -37.94 27.30
C PRO A 68 -31.15 -39.29 26.86
N ALA A 69 -29.83 -39.32 26.59
CA ALA A 69 -28.86 -40.32 27.08
C ALA A 69 -27.54 -40.30 26.29
N GLU A 70 -26.43 -39.97 26.96
CA GLU A 70 -25.11 -40.55 26.65
C GLU A 70 -25.06 -41.99 27.19
N PRO A 71 -24.19 -42.88 26.65
CA PRO A 71 -22.88 -43.04 27.30
C PRO A 71 -21.71 -43.47 26.39
N SER A 72 -20.52 -43.30 26.97
CA SER A 72 -19.38 -44.24 26.97
C SER A 72 -18.07 -43.81 26.27
N ILE A 73 -17.09 -43.66 27.15
CA ILE A 73 -15.67 -43.41 26.94
C ILE A 73 -15.01 -44.71 26.46
N SER A 74 -14.25 -44.66 25.35
CA SER A 74 -13.25 -45.68 25.03
C SER A 74 -11.87 -45.02 24.79
N ARG A 75 -10.94 -45.34 25.69
CA ARG A 75 -9.52 -44.93 25.67
C ARG A 75 -8.71 -45.81 24.69
N LYS A 76 -7.69 -45.17 24.11
CA LYS A 76 -6.44 -45.69 23.49
C LYS A 76 -6.45 -46.05 22.00
N LYS A 77 -5.78 -45.20 21.22
CA LYS A 77 -4.48 -45.54 20.60
C LYS A 77 -3.70 -44.28 20.27
N VAL A 78 -2.55 -44.11 20.92
CA VAL A 78 -1.50 -43.15 20.56
C VAL A 78 -0.56 -43.87 19.58
N PRO A 79 -0.29 -43.27 18.42
CA PRO A 79 0.98 -43.48 17.74
C PRO A 79 1.73 -42.14 17.59
N ASP A 80 2.75 -42.03 18.43
CA ASP A 80 4.09 -41.49 18.17
C ASP A 80 4.26 -40.52 16.97
N ALA A 81 4.26 -39.22 17.25
CA ALA A 81 4.64 -38.17 16.31
C ALA A 81 6.08 -37.72 16.59
N SER A 82 7.05 -38.51 16.13
CA SER A 82 8.41 -38.06 15.88
C SER A 82 8.71 -38.20 14.39
N ARG A 83 8.44 -37.14 13.63
CA ARG A 83 9.14 -36.85 12.37
C ARG A 83 9.12 -35.35 12.10
N ARG A 84 10.32 -34.79 12.23
CA ARG A 84 10.70 -33.40 11.94
C ARG A 84 10.46 -33.05 10.47
N GLY A 85 10.19 -31.76 10.26
CA GLY A 85 10.67 -31.02 9.09
C GLY A 85 9.60 -30.75 8.04
N ASP A 86 8.90 -29.63 8.21
CA ASP A 86 8.67 -28.64 7.14
C ASP A 86 7.91 -27.44 7.74
N THR A 87 8.63 -26.65 8.55
CA THR A 87 8.21 -25.29 8.89
C THR A 87 8.46 -24.40 7.68
N ASN A 88 7.54 -24.44 6.71
CA ASN A 88 7.41 -23.34 5.77
C ASN A 88 6.96 -22.11 6.57
N GLY A 89 7.82 -21.09 6.55
CA GLY A 89 7.68 -19.85 7.32
C GLY A 89 6.28 -19.26 7.24
N ILE A 90 5.58 -19.32 8.38
CA ILE A 90 4.40 -18.51 8.63
C ILE A 90 4.91 -17.08 8.83
N THR A 91 5.02 -16.33 7.74
CA THR A 91 4.96 -14.87 7.77
C THR A 91 3.63 -14.49 8.41
N ARG A 92 3.68 -14.25 9.73
CA ARG A 92 2.63 -13.66 10.54
C ARG A 92 2.18 -12.37 9.86
N ASN A 93 0.87 -12.18 9.67
CA ASN A 93 0.33 -10.96 9.11
C ASN A 93 -0.24 -10.13 10.27
N PRO A 94 0.48 -9.11 10.79
CA PRO A 94 0.15 -8.45 12.05
C PRO A 94 -0.88 -7.31 11.91
N VAL A 95 -1.63 -7.22 10.81
CA VAL A 95 -2.44 -6.03 10.47
C VAL A 95 -3.47 -5.69 11.55
N CYS A 96 -4.23 -6.66 12.06
CA CYS A 96 -5.24 -6.41 13.10
C CYS A 96 -4.60 -5.87 14.38
N ARG A 97 -3.51 -6.51 14.83
CA ARG A 97 -2.81 -6.13 16.05
C ARG A 97 -2.13 -4.77 15.91
N ALA A 98 -1.52 -4.50 14.75
CA ALA A 98 -0.94 -3.21 14.45
C ALA A 98 -1.97 -2.08 14.53
N LEU A 99 -3.21 -2.29 14.03
CA LEU A 99 -4.26 -1.28 14.14
C LEU A 99 -4.71 -1.03 15.58
N LEU A 100 -4.75 -2.08 16.41
CA LEU A 100 -5.14 -1.98 17.82
C LEU A 100 -4.08 -1.28 18.66
N ASP A 101 -2.82 -1.68 18.49
CA ASP A 101 -1.67 -1.20 19.25
C ASP A 101 -1.18 0.19 18.78
N GLN A 102 -1.59 0.65 17.59
CA GLN A 102 -1.21 1.96 17.05
C GLN A 102 -1.73 3.12 17.93
N PRO A 103 -0.89 4.12 18.25
CA PRO A 103 -1.36 5.33 18.92
C PRO A 103 -2.47 6.05 18.14
N VAL A 104 -3.43 6.65 18.84
CA VAL A 104 -4.57 7.36 18.21
C VAL A 104 -4.09 8.45 17.24
N ALA A 105 -3.06 9.22 17.62
CA ALA A 105 -2.49 10.26 16.76
C ALA A 105 -1.94 9.71 15.45
N ASP A 106 -1.23 8.58 15.49
CA ASP A 106 -0.69 7.93 14.30
C ASP A 106 -1.79 7.34 13.43
N PHE A 107 -2.85 6.77 14.04
CA PHE A 107 -3.99 6.24 13.32
C PHE A 107 -4.67 7.33 12.50
N ILE A 108 -4.94 8.50 13.11
CA ILE A 108 -5.55 9.67 12.46
C ILE A 108 -4.63 10.23 11.37
N TYR A 109 -3.33 10.37 11.66
CA TYR A 109 -2.37 10.86 10.67
C TYR A 109 -2.26 9.91 9.47
N GLU A 110 -2.28 8.59 9.70
CA GLU A 110 -2.30 7.61 8.64
C GLU A 110 -3.59 7.68 7.81
N SER A 111 -4.76 7.77 8.46
CA SER A 111 -6.05 8.00 7.79
C SER A 111 -6.00 9.24 6.90
N TYR A 112 -5.44 10.34 7.41
CA TYR A 112 -5.24 11.55 6.65
C TYR A 112 -4.33 11.36 5.43
N CYS A 113 -3.21 10.64 5.59
CA CYS A 113 -2.31 10.31 4.48
C CYS A 113 -3.00 9.44 3.41
N GLN A 114 -3.83 8.49 3.83
CA GLN A 114 -4.60 7.63 2.93
C GLN A 114 -5.65 8.43 2.16
N VAL A 115 -6.37 9.33 2.83
CA VAL A 115 -7.29 10.28 2.19
C VAL A 115 -6.55 11.15 1.18
N GLN A 116 -5.41 11.76 1.55
CA GLN A 116 -4.62 12.56 0.62
C GLN A 116 -4.18 11.77 -0.62
N ARG A 117 -3.80 10.52 -0.45
CA ARG A 117 -3.33 9.68 -1.55
C ARG A 117 -4.38 9.44 -2.63
N LEU A 118 -5.66 9.37 -2.22
CA LEU A 118 -6.80 9.19 -3.11
C LEU A 118 -7.40 10.52 -3.64
N SER A 119 -6.86 11.67 -3.20
CA SER A 119 -7.31 12.98 -3.68
C SER A 119 -6.57 13.46 -4.92
N LEU A 120 -5.41 12.86 -5.20
CA LEU A 120 -4.58 13.26 -6.32
C LEU A 120 -5.29 12.93 -7.64
N PRO A 121 -5.26 13.84 -8.63
CA PRO A 121 -5.65 13.47 -9.99
C PRO A 121 -4.78 12.28 -10.44
N GLY A 122 -5.43 11.18 -10.78
CA GLY A 122 -4.78 10.02 -11.36
C GLY A 122 -4.02 10.39 -12.65
N LYS A 123 -3.20 9.45 -13.14
CA LYS A 123 -2.52 9.60 -14.44
C LYS A 123 -3.51 9.75 -15.61
N ALA A 124 -4.75 9.29 -15.42
CA ALA A 124 -5.83 9.37 -16.39
C ALA A 124 -7.20 9.38 -15.67
N PRO A 125 -8.22 10.09 -16.18
CA PRO A 125 -9.61 10.03 -15.70
C PRO A 125 -10.18 8.61 -15.56
N GLU A 126 -9.64 7.67 -16.34
CA GLU A 126 -10.02 6.26 -16.33
C GLU A 126 -9.73 5.57 -14.99
N GLN A 127 -8.66 5.93 -14.28
CA GLN A 127 -8.34 5.35 -12.97
C GLN A 127 -9.32 5.79 -11.89
N ASP A 128 -9.69 7.06 -11.91
CA ASP A 128 -10.66 7.63 -10.98
C ASP A 128 -12.04 6.99 -11.22
N ARG A 129 -12.43 6.84 -12.50
CA ARG A 129 -13.65 6.15 -12.91
C ARG A 129 -13.64 4.68 -12.47
N ALA A 130 -12.53 3.98 -12.68
CA ALA A 130 -12.39 2.57 -12.32
C ALA A 130 -12.47 2.33 -10.79
N LEU A 131 -12.00 3.29 -10.00
CA LEU A 131 -12.14 3.25 -8.54
C LEU A 131 -13.60 3.53 -8.13
N ALA A 132 -14.22 4.58 -8.68
CA ALA A 132 -15.63 4.89 -8.43
C ALA A 132 -16.54 3.71 -8.78
N GLU A 133 -16.38 3.13 -9.97
CA GLU A 133 -17.14 1.98 -10.44
C GLU A 133 -16.92 0.74 -9.56
N ALA A 134 -15.75 0.57 -8.95
CA ALA A 134 -15.52 -0.54 -8.03
C ALA A 134 -16.33 -0.38 -6.73
N PHE A 135 -16.42 0.84 -6.20
CA PHE A 135 -17.25 1.14 -5.03
C PHE A 135 -18.74 1.15 -5.33
N GLN A 136 -19.13 1.49 -6.57
CA GLN A 136 -20.51 1.36 -7.06
C GLN A 136 -20.87 -0.08 -7.47
N GLY A 137 -19.91 -1.02 -7.46
CA GLY A 137 -20.13 -2.40 -7.90
C GLY A 137 -20.37 -2.58 -9.41
N LEU A 138 -20.02 -1.58 -10.23
CA LEU A 138 -20.27 -1.53 -11.68
C LEU A 138 -19.19 -2.23 -12.53
N ASN A 139 -17.91 -2.25 -12.11
CA ASN A 139 -16.84 -2.87 -12.90
C ASN A 139 -15.84 -3.71 -12.07
N GLN A 140 -15.83 -5.03 -12.33
CA GLN A 140 -14.89 -6.00 -11.75
C GLN A 140 -13.66 -6.27 -12.65
N VAL A 141 -13.08 -5.22 -13.24
CA VAL A 141 -11.86 -5.39 -14.05
C VAL A 141 -10.64 -5.23 -13.17
N GLU A 142 -9.87 -6.31 -12.95
CA GLU A 142 -8.49 -6.20 -12.47
C GLU A 142 -7.66 -5.51 -13.56
N GLU A 143 -7.32 -4.23 -13.33
CA GLU A 143 -6.25 -3.55 -14.03
C GLU A 143 -4.97 -3.58 -13.19
N GLU A 144 -3.82 -3.62 -13.86
CA GLU A 144 -2.53 -3.40 -13.21
C GLU A 144 -2.47 -1.97 -12.70
N HIS A 145 -2.77 -1.79 -11.41
CA HIS A 145 -2.54 -0.52 -10.75
C HIS A 145 -1.06 -0.36 -10.45
N THR A 146 -0.50 0.76 -10.88
CA THR A 146 0.84 1.19 -10.44
C THR A 146 0.89 1.45 -8.93
N ASP A 147 -0.26 1.59 -8.25
CA ASP A 147 -0.38 1.78 -6.80
C ASP A 147 -0.99 0.54 -6.09
N ARG A 148 -0.21 -0.08 -5.20
CA ARG A 148 -0.56 -1.27 -4.41
C ARG A 148 -1.65 -0.99 -3.39
N TYR A 149 -1.67 0.22 -2.82
CA TYR A 149 -2.69 0.62 -1.85
C TYR A 149 -4.04 0.76 -2.57
N VAL A 150 -4.08 1.54 -3.65
CA VAL A 150 -5.29 1.71 -4.49
C VAL A 150 -5.78 0.36 -5.01
N GLY A 151 -4.88 -0.50 -5.50
CA GLY A 151 -5.23 -1.85 -5.93
C GLY A 151 -5.82 -2.71 -4.81
N SER A 152 -5.28 -2.60 -3.58
CA SER A 152 -5.80 -3.34 -2.42
C SER A 152 -7.17 -2.82 -1.97
N LEU A 153 -7.36 -1.50 -1.97
CA LEU A 153 -8.64 -0.86 -1.67
C LEU A 153 -9.72 -1.26 -2.69
N ARG A 154 -9.38 -1.18 -3.98
CA ARG A 154 -10.25 -1.64 -5.07
C ARG A 154 -10.60 -3.12 -4.93
N THR A 155 -9.62 -3.96 -4.61
CA THR A 155 -9.84 -5.40 -4.40
C THR A 155 -10.79 -5.66 -3.22
N ALA A 156 -10.69 -4.86 -2.15
CA ALA A 156 -11.62 -4.94 -1.02
C ALA A 156 -13.04 -4.57 -1.46
N ALA A 157 -13.22 -3.43 -2.12
CA ALA A 157 -14.53 -2.99 -2.64
C ALA A 157 -15.17 -4.05 -3.57
N LEU A 158 -14.41 -4.56 -4.55
CA LEU A 158 -14.90 -5.60 -5.46
C LEU A 158 -15.27 -6.90 -4.74
N SER A 159 -14.50 -7.29 -3.73
CA SER A 159 -14.81 -8.49 -2.94
C SER A 159 -16.10 -8.31 -2.12
N VAL A 160 -16.33 -7.11 -1.58
CA VAL A 160 -17.58 -6.75 -0.87
C VAL A 160 -18.77 -6.86 -1.81
N SER A 161 -18.73 -6.19 -2.97
CA SER A 161 -19.81 -6.25 -3.96
C SER A 161 -20.12 -7.69 -4.40
N PHE A 162 -19.07 -8.48 -4.66
CA PHE A 162 -19.23 -9.89 -5.03
C PHE A 162 -19.86 -10.72 -3.91
N ALA A 163 -19.45 -10.52 -2.65
CA ALA A 163 -20.02 -11.24 -1.52
C ALA A 163 -21.49 -10.88 -1.27
N ARG A 164 -21.88 -9.60 -1.40
CA ARG A 164 -23.29 -9.17 -1.30
C ARG A 164 -24.14 -9.84 -2.36
N TRP A 165 -23.73 -9.72 -3.63
CA TRP A 165 -24.42 -10.37 -4.75
C TRP A 165 -24.54 -11.88 -4.53
N HIS A 166 -23.46 -12.55 -4.14
CA HIS A 166 -23.47 -14.00 -3.90
C HIS A 166 -24.44 -14.37 -2.77
N GLN A 167 -24.46 -13.64 -1.65
CA GLN A 167 -25.39 -13.89 -0.55
C GLN A 167 -26.86 -13.73 -1.00
N CYS A 168 -27.17 -12.71 -1.78
CA CYS A 168 -28.52 -12.51 -2.34
C CYS A 168 -28.94 -13.69 -3.25
N GLN A 169 -28.04 -14.15 -4.12
CA GLN A 169 -28.32 -15.26 -5.03
C GLN A 169 -28.51 -16.60 -4.29
N VAL A 170 -27.72 -16.84 -3.24
CA VAL A 170 -27.88 -18.04 -2.40
C VAL A 170 -29.22 -18.01 -1.66
N LYS A 171 -29.55 -16.90 -0.98
CA LYS A 171 -30.83 -16.74 -0.28
C LYS A 171 -32.03 -16.92 -1.23
N TRP A 172 -31.93 -16.37 -2.43
CA TRP A 172 -32.99 -16.53 -3.44
C TRP A 172 -33.18 -18.00 -3.84
N LEU A 173 -32.09 -18.77 -4.04
CA LEU A 173 -32.17 -20.20 -4.33
C LEU A 173 -32.72 -21.02 -3.16
N GLU A 174 -32.27 -20.72 -1.94
CA GLU A 174 -32.77 -21.37 -0.73
C GLU A 174 -34.30 -21.19 -0.62
N ASN A 175 -34.79 -19.97 -0.83
CA ASN A 175 -36.22 -19.64 -0.69
C ASN A 175 -37.07 -20.13 -1.86
N THR A 176 -36.58 -20.05 -3.10
CA THR A 176 -37.39 -20.31 -4.31
C THR A 176 -37.34 -21.76 -4.76
N THR A 177 -36.23 -22.45 -4.50
CA THR A 177 -35.99 -23.82 -4.99
C THR A 177 -35.82 -24.85 -3.88
N ASN A 178 -36.04 -24.46 -2.61
CA ASN A 178 -35.82 -25.29 -1.42
C ASN A 178 -34.45 -26.00 -1.42
N MET A 179 -33.44 -25.36 -2.02
CA MET A 179 -32.08 -25.89 -2.04
C MET A 179 -31.45 -25.75 -0.67
N THR A 180 -30.67 -26.75 -0.26
CA THR A 180 -29.78 -26.59 0.90
C THR A 180 -28.74 -25.51 0.63
N SER A 181 -28.26 -24.82 1.66
CA SER A 181 -27.26 -23.75 1.53
C SER A 181 -26.00 -24.17 0.76
N GLN A 182 -25.59 -25.43 0.91
CA GLN A 182 -24.45 -25.98 0.19
C GLN A 182 -24.74 -26.16 -1.30
N SER A 183 -25.93 -26.66 -1.64
CA SER A 183 -26.37 -26.83 -3.03
C SER A 183 -26.58 -25.48 -3.72
N ALA A 184 -27.22 -24.53 -3.03
CA ALA A 184 -27.42 -23.17 -3.50
C ALA A 184 -26.07 -22.47 -3.75
N THR A 185 -25.14 -22.57 -2.80
CA THR A 185 -23.78 -22.02 -2.96
C THR A 185 -23.08 -22.59 -4.20
N ASN A 186 -23.07 -23.91 -4.36
CA ASN A 186 -22.46 -24.54 -5.54
C ASN A 186 -23.12 -24.09 -6.84
N SER A 187 -24.45 -24.02 -6.86
CA SER A 187 -25.22 -23.56 -8.03
C SER A 187 -24.89 -22.12 -8.42
N VAL A 188 -24.75 -21.20 -7.46
CA VAL A 188 -24.36 -19.80 -7.75
C VAL A 188 -22.97 -19.73 -8.38
N PHE A 189 -22.01 -20.53 -7.90
CA PHE A 189 -20.68 -20.56 -8.51
C PHE A 189 -20.67 -21.22 -9.89
N GLU A 190 -21.47 -22.26 -10.10
CA GLU A 190 -21.59 -22.93 -11.40
C GLU A 190 -22.24 -22.04 -12.45
N ARG A 191 -23.25 -21.25 -12.08
CA ARG A 191 -23.86 -20.23 -12.97
C ARG A 191 -22.82 -19.31 -13.59
N GLY A 192 -21.75 -19.00 -12.85
CA GLY A 192 -20.71 -18.08 -13.34
C GLY A 192 -19.45 -18.69 -13.91
N LEU A 193 -19.11 -19.89 -13.47
CA LEU A 193 -17.90 -20.59 -13.93
C LEU A 193 -18.18 -21.57 -15.06
N GLY A 194 -19.44 -21.88 -15.32
CA GLY A 194 -19.87 -23.00 -16.14
C GLY A 194 -19.67 -24.34 -15.42
N THR A 195 -20.18 -25.39 -16.04
CA THR A 195 -20.04 -26.76 -15.53
C THR A 195 -18.58 -27.19 -15.48
N LYS A 196 -18.22 -27.98 -14.46
CA LYS A 196 -16.88 -28.52 -14.31
C LYS A 196 -16.53 -29.39 -15.54
N PRO A 197 -15.39 -29.14 -16.22
CA PRO A 197 -14.95 -29.99 -17.32
C PRO A 197 -14.75 -31.45 -16.85
N GLN A 198 -15.32 -32.39 -17.61
CA GLN A 198 -15.27 -33.82 -17.31
C GLN A 198 -13.88 -34.42 -17.56
N GLU A 199 -13.21 -33.98 -18.64
CA GLU A 199 -11.88 -34.49 -18.99
C GLU A 199 -10.78 -33.84 -18.14
N PRO A 200 -9.86 -34.64 -17.56
CA PRO A 200 -8.65 -34.14 -16.93
C PRO A 200 -7.77 -33.40 -17.96
N GLY A 201 -7.23 -32.24 -17.57
CA GLY A 201 -6.31 -31.48 -18.42
C GLY A 201 -6.32 -29.97 -18.14
N ALA A 202 -5.67 -29.21 -19.02
CA ALA A 202 -5.44 -27.77 -18.84
C ALA A 202 -6.74 -26.97 -18.61
N ARG A 203 -7.84 -27.35 -19.26
CA ARG A 203 -9.17 -26.71 -19.08
C ARG A 203 -9.74 -26.96 -17.68
N GLN A 204 -9.60 -28.17 -17.15
CA GLN A 204 -10.08 -28.50 -15.81
C GLN A 204 -9.24 -27.78 -14.74
N ASP A 205 -7.93 -27.69 -14.92
CA ASP A 205 -7.05 -26.98 -13.98
C ASP A 205 -7.26 -25.46 -14.02
N GLU A 206 -7.56 -24.91 -15.20
CA GLU A 206 -7.99 -23.52 -15.30
C GLU A 206 -9.33 -23.28 -14.59
N TRP A 207 -10.32 -24.15 -14.79
CA TRP A 207 -11.61 -24.07 -14.08
C TRP A 207 -11.41 -24.14 -12.56
N LYS A 208 -10.60 -25.08 -12.06
CA LYS A 208 -10.27 -25.20 -10.62
C LYS A 208 -9.62 -23.91 -10.09
N ARG A 209 -8.66 -23.34 -10.82
CA ARG A 209 -8.02 -22.06 -10.45
C ARG A 209 -9.02 -20.89 -10.43
N ARG A 210 -9.96 -20.84 -11.37
CA ARG A 210 -11.02 -19.81 -11.40
C ARG A 210 -12.01 -19.99 -10.24
N ARG A 211 -12.41 -21.23 -9.95
CA ARG A 211 -13.27 -21.58 -8.79
C ARG A 211 -12.61 -21.19 -7.48
N GLN A 212 -11.34 -21.52 -7.30
CA GLN A 212 -10.59 -21.20 -6.09
C GLN A 212 -10.45 -19.69 -5.88
N ARG A 213 -10.14 -18.94 -6.95
CA ARG A 213 -10.07 -17.46 -6.90
C ARG A 213 -11.41 -16.84 -6.51
N SER A 214 -12.50 -17.29 -7.12
CA SER A 214 -13.85 -16.80 -6.81
C SER A 214 -14.26 -17.13 -5.38
N SER A 215 -14.00 -18.37 -4.93
CA SER A 215 -14.23 -18.77 -3.54
C SER A 215 -13.44 -17.88 -2.57
N THR A 216 -12.14 -17.67 -2.84
CA THR A 216 -11.28 -16.82 -2.02
C THR A 216 -11.78 -15.37 -1.97
N SER A 217 -12.17 -14.80 -3.11
CA SER A 217 -12.74 -13.44 -3.16
C SER A 217 -14.05 -13.34 -2.37
N CYS A 218 -14.95 -14.33 -2.51
CA CYS A 218 -16.20 -14.39 -1.72
C CYS A 218 -15.91 -14.49 -0.21
N THR A 219 -14.99 -15.37 0.22
CA THR A 219 -14.60 -15.49 1.63
C THR A 219 -14.02 -14.18 2.17
N ARG A 220 -13.13 -13.52 1.41
CA ARG A 220 -12.59 -12.21 1.78
C ARG A 220 -13.66 -11.13 1.84
N GLY A 221 -14.60 -11.15 0.89
CA GLY A 221 -15.74 -10.24 0.85
C GLY A 221 -16.67 -10.39 2.04
N LYS A 222 -16.97 -11.64 2.46
CA LYS A 222 -17.73 -11.92 3.68
C LYS A 222 -17.03 -11.37 4.93
N LYS A 223 -15.70 -11.49 5.02
CA LYS A 223 -14.91 -10.89 6.11
C LYS A 223 -15.02 -9.36 6.11
N TRP A 224 -14.93 -8.74 4.94
CA TRP A 224 -15.15 -7.31 4.82
C TRP A 224 -16.57 -6.89 5.21
N LEU A 225 -17.60 -7.64 4.81
CA LEU A 225 -18.98 -7.36 5.22
C LEU A 225 -19.14 -7.34 6.74
N ARG A 226 -18.54 -8.31 7.45
CA ARG A 226 -18.54 -8.31 8.92
C ARG A 226 -17.86 -7.08 9.53
N LEU A 227 -16.78 -6.60 8.91
CA LEU A 227 -16.10 -5.37 9.36
C LEU A 227 -16.91 -4.11 9.05
N LEU A 228 -17.58 -4.09 7.89
CA LEU A 228 -18.49 -3.02 7.48
C LEU A 228 -19.67 -2.91 8.42
N ASP A 229 -20.24 -4.04 8.86
CA ASP A 229 -21.33 -4.07 9.82
C ASP A 229 -20.91 -3.51 11.21
N ALA A 230 -19.61 -3.57 11.54
CA ALA A 230 -19.08 -3.10 12.82
C ALA A 230 -18.57 -1.64 12.80
N PHE A 231 -18.02 -1.18 11.66
CA PHE A 231 -17.25 0.06 11.58
C PHE A 231 -17.58 0.93 10.36
N ASP A 232 -18.65 0.64 9.64
CA ASP A 232 -19.04 1.28 8.39
C ASP A 232 -17.97 1.19 7.28
N ASP A 233 -18.20 1.90 6.17
CA ASP A 233 -17.35 1.87 4.97
C ASP A 233 -15.91 2.36 5.21
N GLY A 234 -15.68 3.20 6.22
CA GLY A 234 -14.38 3.78 6.55
C GLY A 234 -13.30 2.75 6.83
N ILE A 235 -13.66 1.56 7.33
CA ILE A 235 -12.71 0.47 7.58
C ILE A 235 -12.00 -0.03 6.32
N LEU A 236 -12.58 0.21 5.13
CA LEU A 236 -11.97 -0.18 3.85
C LEU A 236 -10.64 0.53 3.59
N PHE A 237 -10.42 1.72 4.17
CA PHE A 237 -9.13 2.41 4.12
C PHE A 237 -8.00 1.62 4.79
N LYS A 238 -8.33 0.72 5.74
CA LYS A 238 -7.38 -0.14 6.44
C LYS A 238 -7.18 -1.45 5.67
N VAL A 239 -6.51 -1.35 4.52
CA VAL A 239 -6.35 -2.44 3.56
C VAL A 239 -5.68 -3.69 4.16
N GLY A 240 -5.98 -4.87 3.61
CA GLY A 240 -5.35 -6.12 4.00
C GLY A 240 -6.09 -6.95 5.05
N LEU A 241 -7.07 -6.37 5.74
CA LEU A 241 -7.87 -7.06 6.78
C LEU A 241 -8.63 -8.30 6.27
N GLY A 242 -9.09 -8.29 5.01
CA GLY A 242 -9.75 -9.46 4.42
C GLY A 242 -8.86 -10.73 4.37
N LYS A 243 -7.54 -10.61 4.55
CA LYS A 243 -6.60 -11.74 4.60
C LYS A 243 -6.38 -12.30 6.02
N SER A 244 -6.85 -11.60 7.06
CA SER A 244 -6.69 -12.01 8.46
C SER A 244 -7.55 -13.23 8.81
N ARG A 245 -7.20 -13.93 9.89
CA ARG A 245 -8.00 -15.06 10.42
C ARG A 245 -9.29 -14.54 11.05
N ASP A 246 -10.34 -15.37 11.08
CA ASP A 246 -11.61 -14.96 11.67
C ASP A 246 -11.46 -14.60 13.16
N THR A 247 -10.68 -15.37 13.92
CA THR A 247 -10.38 -15.06 15.33
C THR A 247 -9.66 -13.73 15.54
N GLU A 248 -8.77 -13.33 14.62
CA GLU A 248 -8.07 -12.04 14.68
C GLU A 248 -9.00 -10.87 14.36
N LEU A 249 -9.97 -11.10 13.46
CA LEU A 249 -11.01 -10.14 13.15
C LEU A 249 -12.02 -10.01 14.30
N ASP A 250 -12.34 -11.11 14.98
CA ASP A 250 -13.23 -11.09 16.16
C ASP A 250 -12.62 -10.23 17.27
N THR A 251 -11.33 -10.45 17.58
CA THR A 251 -10.59 -9.60 18.53
C THR A 251 -10.55 -8.15 18.08
N LEU A 252 -10.26 -7.88 16.80
CA LEU A 252 -10.26 -6.52 16.25
C LEU A 252 -11.63 -5.84 16.43
N ILE A 253 -12.72 -6.54 16.10
CA ILE A 253 -14.09 -6.00 16.22
C ILE A 253 -14.38 -5.64 17.67
N ILE A 254 -14.10 -6.56 18.60
CA ILE A 254 -14.36 -6.35 20.02
C ILE A 254 -13.51 -5.19 20.56
N GLU A 255 -12.19 -5.22 20.37
CA GLU A 255 -11.29 -4.26 21.01
C GLU A 255 -11.34 -2.87 20.37
N LEU A 256 -11.44 -2.77 19.04
CA LEU A 256 -11.46 -1.48 18.35
C LEU A 256 -12.75 -0.70 18.65
N THR A 257 -13.87 -1.39 18.91
CA THR A 257 -15.13 -0.76 19.34
C THR A 257 -14.98 0.04 20.64
N HIS A 258 -14.03 -0.36 21.50
CA HIS A 258 -13.74 0.36 22.75
C HIS A 258 -12.77 1.53 22.56
N GLN A 259 -12.16 1.69 21.37
CA GLN A 259 -11.26 2.80 21.05
C GLN A 259 -12.01 3.92 20.33
N ILE A 260 -12.79 4.69 21.11
CA ILE A 260 -13.75 5.70 20.64
C ILE A 260 -13.15 6.61 19.57
N GLN A 261 -11.94 7.13 19.78
CA GLN A 261 -11.32 8.07 18.84
C GLN A 261 -11.02 7.44 17.47
N LYS A 262 -10.62 6.17 17.44
CA LYS A 262 -10.37 5.47 16.17
C LYS A 262 -11.68 5.16 15.46
N VAL A 263 -12.73 4.79 16.20
CA VAL A 263 -14.07 4.57 15.62
C VAL A 263 -14.63 5.87 15.04
N GLU A 264 -14.45 7.01 15.70
CA GLU A 264 -14.85 8.31 15.17
C GLU A 264 -14.11 8.69 13.89
N ASP A 265 -12.80 8.44 13.82
CA ASP A 265 -11.99 8.65 12.61
C ASP A 265 -12.45 7.76 11.46
N LEU A 266 -12.76 6.48 11.73
CA LEU A 266 -13.37 5.57 10.75
C LEU A 266 -14.72 6.11 10.26
N GLY A 267 -15.55 6.68 11.13
CA GLY A 267 -16.80 7.34 10.75
C GLY A 267 -16.59 8.50 9.79
N LEU A 268 -15.54 9.31 9.99
CA LEU A 268 -15.17 10.38 9.04
C LEU A 268 -14.66 9.82 7.71
N LEU A 269 -13.93 8.72 7.74
CA LEU A 269 -13.47 8.02 6.53
C LEU A 269 -14.63 7.43 5.71
N SER A 270 -15.73 7.01 6.36
CA SER A 270 -16.94 6.55 5.67
C SER A 270 -17.51 7.62 4.74
N GLU A 271 -17.45 8.89 5.12
CA GLU A 271 -17.85 9.99 4.23
C GLU A 271 -16.92 10.11 3.01
N GLN A 272 -15.61 9.87 3.19
CA GLN A 272 -14.65 9.87 2.09
C GLN A 272 -14.89 8.73 1.09
N ILE A 273 -15.43 7.58 1.53
CA ILE A 273 -15.87 6.52 0.62
C ILE A 273 -17.02 6.99 -0.26
N LYS A 274 -17.98 7.76 0.28
CA LYS A 274 -19.07 8.35 -0.53
C LYS A 274 -18.53 9.31 -1.60
N PHE A 275 -17.52 10.11 -1.26
CA PHE A 275 -16.82 10.94 -2.25
C PHE A 275 -16.15 10.11 -3.34
N ILE A 276 -15.47 9.01 -2.97
CA ILE A 276 -14.84 8.11 -3.94
C ILE A 276 -15.88 7.48 -4.86
N SER A 277 -17.00 7.01 -4.30
CA SER A 277 -18.10 6.44 -5.10
C SER A 277 -18.63 7.43 -6.13
N ASN A 278 -18.69 8.73 -5.81
CA ASN A 278 -19.27 9.74 -6.69
C ASN A 278 -18.26 10.33 -7.69
N THR A 279 -17.01 10.49 -7.28
CA THR A 279 -16.02 11.29 -8.02
C THR A 279 -14.74 10.52 -8.37
N GLY A 280 -14.58 9.31 -7.83
CA GLY A 280 -13.34 8.55 -7.89
C GLY A 280 -12.26 9.07 -6.94
N ARG A 281 -12.55 10.11 -6.15
CA ARG A 281 -11.57 10.83 -5.33
C ARG A 281 -12.10 11.13 -3.93
N THR A 282 -11.18 11.46 -3.03
CA THR A 282 -11.47 11.95 -1.68
C THR A 282 -11.34 13.48 -1.58
N SER A 283 -11.77 14.04 -0.44
CA SER A 283 -11.62 15.47 -0.10
C SER A 283 -10.77 15.64 1.18
N PRO A 284 -9.45 15.85 1.05
CA PRO A 284 -8.58 16.04 2.21
C PRO A 284 -8.86 17.31 3.01
N ALA A 285 -9.35 18.36 2.33
CA ALA A 285 -9.71 19.62 2.98
C ALA A 285 -10.90 19.42 3.91
N LEU A 286 -11.95 18.76 3.43
CA LEU A 286 -13.12 18.44 4.23
C LEU A 286 -12.77 17.49 5.39
N PHE A 287 -12.03 16.42 5.11
CA PHE A 287 -11.63 15.47 6.13
C PHE A 287 -10.79 16.14 7.25
N ARG A 288 -9.87 17.04 6.87
CA ARG A 288 -9.12 17.85 7.85
C ARG A 288 -10.04 18.74 8.68
N GLU A 289 -10.95 19.47 8.04
CA GLU A 289 -11.88 20.37 8.75
C GLU A 289 -12.70 19.58 9.79
N GLN A 290 -13.16 18.38 9.42
CA GLN A 290 -13.87 17.48 10.31
C GLN A 290 -13.02 17.00 11.49
N LEU A 291 -11.76 16.63 11.24
CA LEU A 291 -10.81 16.27 12.30
C LEU A 291 -10.60 17.42 13.29
N VAL A 292 -10.31 18.62 12.79
CA VAL A 292 -10.09 19.81 13.62
C VAL A 292 -11.35 20.17 14.41
N LYS A 293 -12.53 20.09 13.78
CA LYS A 293 -13.82 20.36 14.45
C LYS A 293 -14.09 19.38 15.60
N ARG A 294 -13.58 18.15 15.51
CA ARG A 294 -13.67 17.14 16.58
C ARG A 294 -12.58 17.28 17.64
N GLY A 295 -11.70 18.27 17.53
CA GLY A 295 -10.61 18.50 18.47
C GLY A 295 -9.39 17.60 18.25
N TYR A 296 -9.32 16.89 17.11
CA TYR A 296 -8.13 16.14 16.76
C TYR A 296 -7.00 17.07 16.28
N PRO A 297 -5.73 16.67 16.47
CA PRO A 297 -4.60 17.44 15.97
C PRO A 297 -4.75 17.69 14.47
N ASP A 298 -4.53 18.94 14.08
CA ASP A 298 -4.42 19.25 12.66
C ASP A 298 -3.25 18.43 12.09
N PRO A 299 -3.46 17.60 11.06
CA PRO A 299 -2.39 16.80 10.45
C PRO A 299 -1.26 17.65 9.83
N TYR A 300 -1.47 18.95 9.66
CA TYR A 300 -0.43 19.92 9.29
C TYR A 300 0.23 20.63 10.47
N ALA A 301 -0.38 20.59 11.66
CA ALA A 301 0.22 21.09 12.87
C ALA A 301 1.21 20.06 13.40
N THR A 302 2.40 20.54 13.75
CA THR A 302 3.40 19.68 14.36
C THR A 302 3.03 19.42 15.82
N SER A 303 2.66 18.18 16.17
CA SER A 303 2.48 17.78 17.57
C SER A 303 3.69 16.97 18.06
N PRO A 304 4.20 17.25 19.27
CA PRO A 304 5.38 16.58 19.79
C PRO A 304 5.05 15.14 20.21
N THR A 305 5.73 14.16 19.62
CA THR A 305 5.70 12.76 20.06
C THR A 305 7.12 12.32 20.47
N THR A 306 7.25 11.60 21.58
CA THR A 306 8.52 11.27 22.24
C THR A 306 9.36 10.24 21.44
N GLY A 307 10.19 10.72 20.51
CA GLY A 307 10.67 9.91 19.38
C GLY A 307 11.83 8.92 19.54
N SER A 308 12.53 8.79 20.69
CA SER A 308 13.70 7.88 20.73
C SER A 308 13.33 6.40 20.75
N ASN A 309 12.35 6.02 21.58
CA ASN A 309 11.98 4.62 21.76
C ASN A 309 11.33 4.02 20.49
N GLU A 310 10.68 4.87 19.68
CA GLU A 310 9.99 4.44 18.46
C GLU A 310 10.95 4.12 17.31
N VAL A 311 12.07 4.86 17.21
CA VAL A 311 13.11 4.57 16.20
C VAL A 311 13.76 3.23 16.49
N ASP A 312 14.14 2.97 17.75
CA ASP A 312 14.78 1.72 18.14
C ASP A 312 13.82 0.53 17.93
N ALA A 313 12.56 0.65 18.36
CA ALA A 313 11.54 -0.37 18.12
C ALA A 313 11.36 -0.70 16.63
N PHE A 314 11.33 0.31 15.77
CA PHE A 314 11.23 0.10 14.32
C PHE A 314 12.49 -0.55 13.73
N VAL A 315 13.68 -0.13 14.17
CA VAL A 315 14.94 -0.72 13.73
C VAL A 315 15.00 -2.20 14.10
N ASP A 316 14.59 -2.56 15.31
CA ASP A 316 14.56 -3.95 15.78
C ASP A 316 13.52 -4.78 15.01
N GLU A 317 12.32 -4.26 14.78
CA GLU A 317 11.29 -4.93 13.94
C GLU A 317 11.82 -5.27 12.54
N VAL A 318 12.50 -4.30 11.92
CA VAL A 318 13.08 -4.47 10.58
C VAL A 318 14.25 -5.45 10.61
N ARG A 319 15.10 -5.39 11.63
CA ARG A 319 16.28 -6.26 11.77
C ARG A 319 15.90 -7.71 12.01
N ASP A 320 14.91 -7.98 12.85
CA ASP A 320 14.40 -9.32 13.13
C ASP A 320 13.83 -9.99 11.88
N SER A 321 13.37 -9.18 10.92
CA SER A 321 12.82 -9.62 9.64
C SER A 321 13.88 -9.72 8.52
N ASN A 322 15.13 -9.30 8.74
CA ASN A 322 16.09 -9.05 7.65
C ASN A 322 17.46 -9.73 7.86
N THR A 323 17.81 -10.65 6.95
CA THR A 323 19.11 -11.33 6.93
C THR A 323 20.16 -10.70 6.02
N SER A 324 19.78 -9.71 5.20
CA SER A 324 20.62 -9.07 4.17
C SER A 324 21.34 -7.80 4.63
N GLY A 325 20.88 -7.18 5.73
CA GLY A 325 21.36 -5.89 6.21
C GLY A 325 20.91 -4.67 5.38
N ARG A 326 20.13 -4.89 4.30
CA ARG A 326 19.69 -3.86 3.36
C ARG A 326 18.18 -3.86 3.14
N LEU A 327 17.66 -2.68 2.84
CA LEU A 327 16.28 -2.44 2.46
C LEU A 327 16.20 -2.07 0.97
N LEU A 328 15.04 -2.35 0.37
CA LEU A 328 14.74 -2.10 -1.03
C LEU A 328 13.38 -1.42 -1.14
N ILE A 329 13.31 -0.37 -1.95
CA ILE A 329 12.07 0.21 -2.47
C ILE A 329 11.92 -0.30 -3.92
N PRO A 330 11.13 -1.34 -4.17
CA PRO A 330 11.12 -2.03 -5.48
C PRO A 330 10.76 -1.09 -6.64
N ARG A 331 9.85 -0.15 -6.42
CA ARG A 331 9.37 0.79 -7.45
C ARG A 331 10.42 1.79 -7.91
N ALA A 332 11.36 2.12 -7.03
CA ALA A 332 12.45 3.04 -7.32
C ALA A 332 13.75 2.29 -7.65
N ASN A 333 13.77 0.96 -7.47
CA ASN A 333 15.00 0.16 -7.41
C ASN A 333 16.06 0.80 -6.49
N PHE A 334 15.60 1.41 -5.39
CA PHE A 334 16.46 2.13 -4.46
C PHE A 334 16.77 1.22 -3.27
N LYS A 335 18.07 1.02 -3.00
CA LYS A 335 18.55 0.19 -1.88
C LYS A 335 19.31 1.07 -0.89
N PHE A 336 19.14 0.81 0.39
CA PHE A 336 19.89 1.47 1.46
C PHE A 336 20.12 0.53 2.64
N ASP A 337 21.12 0.84 3.47
CA ASP A 337 21.50 0.00 4.61
C ASP A 337 20.54 0.23 5.79
N ILE A 338 20.19 -0.84 6.53
CA ILE A 338 19.33 -0.73 7.73
C ILE A 338 19.93 0.22 8.76
N ALA A 339 21.26 0.28 8.87
CA ALA A 339 21.96 1.17 9.78
C ALA A 339 21.61 2.66 9.54
N SER A 340 21.21 3.04 8.32
CA SER A 340 20.77 4.40 8.02
C SER A 340 19.50 4.78 8.81
N LEU A 341 18.65 3.82 9.21
CA LEU A 341 17.46 4.11 10.03
C LEU A 341 17.80 4.74 11.39
N GLN A 342 18.97 4.43 11.96
CA GLN A 342 19.42 5.05 13.21
C GLN A 342 19.60 6.56 13.09
N ARG A 343 19.77 7.10 11.87
CA ARG A 343 19.85 8.54 11.64
C ARG A 343 18.55 9.29 11.96
N LEU A 344 17.43 8.58 12.13
CA LEU A 344 16.16 9.15 12.58
C LEU A 344 16.17 9.51 14.07
N ALA A 345 17.13 9.00 14.85
CA ALA A 345 17.25 9.31 16.26
C ALA A 345 17.34 10.83 16.51
N PRO A 346 16.91 11.30 17.70
CA PRO A 346 16.98 12.72 18.05
C PRO A 346 18.39 13.29 17.83
N THR A 347 18.47 14.53 17.34
CA THR A 347 19.73 15.28 17.14
C THR A 347 20.72 14.70 16.12
N MET A 348 20.42 13.58 15.45
CA MET A 348 21.27 13.02 14.40
C MET A 348 21.02 13.65 13.03
N TRP A 349 22.06 13.79 12.23
CA TRP A 349 21.93 14.29 10.86
C TRP A 349 21.41 13.15 9.97
N LEU A 350 20.29 13.40 9.28
CA LEU A 350 19.80 12.50 8.25
C LEU A 350 20.87 12.37 7.16
N ASN A 351 21.00 11.17 6.59
CA ASN A 351 21.85 10.94 5.43
C ASN A 351 21.02 10.90 4.13
N ASP A 352 21.71 10.87 3.00
CA ASP A 352 21.11 10.79 1.67
C ASP A 352 20.11 9.62 1.56
N ASP A 353 20.42 8.48 2.17
CA ASP A 353 19.58 7.29 2.16
C ASP A 353 18.19 7.54 2.72
N ILE A 354 18.11 8.13 3.92
CA ILE A 354 16.83 8.38 4.59
C ILE A 354 16.04 9.46 3.85
N VAL A 355 16.71 10.52 3.40
CA VAL A 355 16.06 11.57 2.62
C VAL A 355 15.46 10.98 1.34
N LEU A 356 16.27 10.31 0.51
CA LEU A 356 15.81 9.73 -0.76
C LEU A 356 14.77 8.63 -0.55
N ALA A 357 14.91 7.77 0.46
CA ALA A 357 13.92 6.76 0.79
C ALA A 357 12.55 7.40 1.07
N CYS A 358 12.51 8.42 1.94
CA CYS A 358 11.28 9.13 2.25
C CYS A 358 10.68 9.81 1.02
N LEU A 359 11.49 10.42 0.16
CA LEU A 359 11.01 11.04 -1.08
C LEU A 359 10.43 10.01 -2.07
N HIS A 360 11.07 8.85 -2.22
CA HIS A 360 10.59 7.78 -3.10
C HIS A 360 9.32 7.10 -2.61
N LEU A 361 9.15 7.00 -1.28
CA LEU A 361 7.98 6.41 -0.62
C LEU A 361 6.80 7.39 -0.50
N SER A 362 7.07 8.68 -0.58
CA SER A 362 6.05 9.71 -0.51
C SER A 362 5.08 9.65 -1.69
N THR A 363 3.82 9.95 -1.39
CA THR A 363 2.80 10.11 -2.42
C THR A 363 3.08 11.36 -3.24
N ARG A 364 2.89 11.28 -4.56
CA ARG A 364 3.21 12.37 -5.50
C ARG A 364 2.35 12.33 -6.74
N LEU A 365 2.17 13.51 -7.34
CA LEU A 365 1.47 13.66 -8.60
C LEU A 365 2.16 12.88 -9.74
N PRO A 366 1.38 12.37 -10.71
CA PRO A 366 1.85 11.61 -11.86
C PRO A 366 3.08 12.10 -12.62
N PHE A 367 3.23 13.42 -12.73
CA PHE A 367 4.27 14.10 -13.49
C PHE A 367 5.49 14.47 -12.63
N VAL A 368 5.46 14.17 -11.33
CA VAL A 368 6.57 14.45 -10.43
C VAL A 368 7.57 13.29 -10.44
N ARG A 369 8.86 13.61 -10.47
CA ARG A 369 9.99 12.68 -10.47
C ARG A 369 10.93 13.05 -9.33
N ILE A 370 11.48 12.02 -8.68
CA ILE A 370 12.50 12.19 -7.65
C ILE A 370 13.83 11.87 -8.31
N GLY A 371 14.75 12.83 -8.25
CA GLY A 371 16.13 12.68 -8.69
C GLY A 371 17.01 12.09 -7.59
N PHE A 372 18.29 11.91 -7.91
CA PHE A 372 19.31 11.52 -6.93
C PHE A 372 19.72 12.73 -6.07
N SER A 373 20.37 12.48 -4.94
CA SER A 373 20.98 13.56 -4.13
C SER A 373 22.19 14.14 -4.88
N VAL A 374 22.19 15.46 -5.10
CA VAL A 374 23.23 16.17 -5.85
C VAL A 374 24.26 16.74 -4.88
N PRO A 375 25.52 16.27 -4.90
CA PRO A 375 26.57 16.85 -4.09
C PRO A 375 27.03 18.19 -4.68
N MET A 376 26.95 19.25 -3.88
CA MET A 376 27.42 20.59 -4.29
C MET A 376 28.91 20.82 -4.01
N HIS A 377 29.46 20.12 -3.02
CA HIS A 377 30.85 20.26 -2.56
C HIS A 377 31.54 18.89 -2.59
N ARG A 378 32.85 18.88 -2.88
CA ARG A 378 33.65 17.65 -2.84
C ARG A 378 33.77 17.16 -1.39
N GLN A 379 33.65 15.85 -1.20
CA GLN A 379 33.96 15.21 0.08
C GLN A 379 35.48 15.21 0.27
N THR A 380 36.00 16.16 1.05
CA THR A 380 37.40 16.19 1.49
C THR A 380 37.46 16.09 3.01
N ALA A 381 38.58 15.63 3.56
CA ALA A 381 38.80 15.55 5.01
C ALA A 381 38.72 16.92 5.72
N THR A 382 38.88 18.01 4.97
CA THR A 382 38.72 19.39 5.45
C THR A 382 37.29 19.90 5.21
N ARG A 383 36.74 20.65 6.19
CA ARG A 383 35.38 21.23 6.16
C ARG A 383 35.14 22.22 5.00
N ALA A 384 36.20 22.74 4.38
CA ALA A 384 36.13 23.61 3.20
C ALA A 384 36.28 22.79 1.91
N GLY A 385 35.29 21.96 1.60
CA GLY A 385 35.27 21.23 0.33
C GLY A 385 35.10 22.20 -0.84
N SER A 386 35.98 22.12 -1.84
CA SER A 386 35.81 22.86 -3.12
C SER A 386 34.50 22.45 -3.81
N LEU A 387 33.89 23.36 -4.58
CA LEU A 387 32.69 23.04 -5.37
C LEU A 387 32.93 21.86 -6.32
N VAL A 388 31.91 21.02 -6.47
CA VAL A 388 31.90 20.00 -7.53
C VAL A 388 31.79 20.73 -8.87
N PRO A 389 32.67 20.46 -9.85
CA PRO A 389 32.51 20.98 -11.20
C PRO A 389 31.22 20.45 -11.82
N ASP A 390 30.40 21.34 -12.38
CA ASP A 390 29.17 21.01 -13.10
C ASP A 390 28.24 20.03 -12.36
N PRO A 391 27.81 20.36 -11.12
CA PRO A 391 27.12 19.42 -10.23
C PRO A 391 25.79 18.92 -10.82
N PHE A 392 25.17 19.70 -11.70
CA PHE A 392 23.89 19.40 -12.34
C PHE A 392 24.00 18.75 -13.72
N GLN A 393 25.21 18.45 -14.23
CA GLN A 393 25.37 17.85 -15.56
C GLN A 393 24.61 16.51 -15.69
N ARG A 394 24.72 15.65 -14.67
CA ARG A 394 23.99 14.38 -14.62
C ARG A 394 22.49 14.60 -14.51
N ALA A 395 22.03 15.58 -13.73
CA ALA A 395 20.61 15.90 -13.59
C ALA A 395 20.02 16.37 -14.94
N SER A 396 20.73 17.26 -15.64
CA SER A 396 20.35 17.74 -16.98
C SER A 396 20.27 16.62 -18.02
N SER A 397 21.21 15.67 -17.97
CA SER A 397 21.19 14.49 -18.83
C SER A 397 19.99 13.57 -18.55
N VAL A 398 19.66 13.34 -17.28
CA VAL A 398 18.51 12.50 -16.88
C VAL A 398 17.19 13.13 -17.32
N ILE A 399 17.03 14.45 -17.12
CA ILE A 399 15.82 15.18 -17.53
C ILE A 399 15.66 15.14 -19.06
N SER A 400 16.74 15.41 -19.80
CA SER A 400 16.74 15.38 -21.26
C SER A 400 16.42 13.99 -21.80
N GLY A 401 16.98 12.94 -21.21
CA GLY A 401 16.67 11.55 -21.57
C GLY A 401 15.21 11.17 -21.31
N ALA A 402 14.60 11.65 -20.22
CA ALA A 402 13.19 11.40 -19.94
C ALA A 402 12.25 12.05 -20.98
N ARG A 403 12.61 13.23 -21.52
CA ARG A 403 11.86 13.93 -22.57
C ARG A 403 11.86 13.21 -23.91
N ALA A 404 12.95 12.49 -24.25
CA ALA A 404 13.07 11.81 -25.53
C ALA A 404 11.97 10.75 -25.77
N SER A 405 11.25 10.35 -24.72
CA SER A 405 10.20 9.33 -24.75
C SER A 405 8.79 9.84 -24.44
N LYS A 406 8.61 11.12 -24.06
CA LYS A 406 7.32 11.64 -23.55
C LYS A 406 7.14 13.14 -23.84
N THR A 407 5.93 13.52 -24.24
CA THR A 407 5.50 14.92 -24.45
C THR A 407 5.03 15.62 -23.17
N GLU A 408 4.96 14.90 -22.05
CA GLU A 408 4.47 15.42 -20.77
C GLU A 408 5.51 16.31 -20.08
N THR A 409 5.11 17.53 -19.70
CA THR A 409 5.91 18.43 -18.85
C THR A 409 6.04 17.87 -17.43
N LEU A 410 7.27 17.66 -16.97
CA LEU A 410 7.59 17.02 -15.70
C LEU A 410 8.02 18.03 -14.64
N VAL A 411 7.94 17.60 -13.38
CA VAL A 411 8.54 18.30 -12.24
C VAL A 411 9.55 17.37 -11.60
N TRP A 412 10.79 17.83 -11.46
CA TRP A 412 11.87 17.05 -10.85
C TRP A 412 12.29 17.65 -9.51
N LEU A 413 12.40 16.79 -8.49
CA LEU A 413 12.85 17.16 -7.16
C LEU A 413 14.20 16.51 -6.88
N PHE A 414 15.22 17.31 -6.59
CA PHE A 414 16.58 16.89 -6.25
C PHE A 414 16.96 17.41 -4.87
N PRO A 415 17.22 16.55 -3.88
CA PRO A 415 17.96 16.95 -2.69
C PRO A 415 19.35 17.44 -3.11
N LEU A 416 19.79 18.57 -2.54
CA LEU A 416 21.16 19.05 -2.68
C LEU A 416 21.88 18.83 -1.36
N PHE A 417 22.99 18.11 -1.41
CA PHE A 417 23.84 17.87 -0.25
C PHE A 417 25.05 18.81 -0.29
N GLN A 418 25.18 19.64 0.74
CA GLN A 418 26.15 20.72 0.81
C GLN A 418 27.07 20.54 2.02
N ARG A 419 28.39 20.78 1.83
CA ARG A 419 29.40 20.83 2.90
C ARG A 419 29.38 19.64 3.88
N ASN A 420 29.03 18.46 3.36
CA ASN A 420 28.94 17.18 4.08
C ASN A 420 27.92 17.12 5.22
N ASN A 421 27.02 18.09 5.31
CA ASN A 421 26.12 18.14 6.45
C ASN A 421 24.78 18.80 6.07
N HIS A 422 24.75 19.88 5.29
CA HIS A 422 23.51 20.59 4.98
C HIS A 422 22.71 19.98 3.83
N PHE A 423 21.38 19.97 3.95
CA PHE A 423 20.44 19.58 2.91
C PHE A 423 19.54 20.76 2.51
N SER A 424 19.37 20.93 1.21
CA SER A 424 18.35 21.83 0.62
C SER A 424 17.65 21.11 -0.54
N LEU A 425 16.57 21.68 -1.08
CA LEU A 425 15.79 21.05 -2.14
C LEU A 425 15.80 21.92 -3.41
N LEU A 426 16.06 21.30 -4.55
CA LEU A 426 15.90 21.91 -5.86
C LEU A 426 14.70 21.29 -6.59
N GLU A 427 13.79 22.12 -7.06
CA GLU A 427 12.69 21.76 -7.94
C GLU A 427 12.94 22.33 -9.33
N ILE A 428 13.00 21.47 -10.35
CA ILE A 428 13.01 21.89 -11.75
C ILE A 428 11.60 21.63 -12.28
N ASN A 429 10.84 22.70 -12.47
CA ASN A 429 9.44 22.66 -12.81
C ASN A 429 9.25 23.11 -14.26
N GLU A 430 9.08 22.14 -15.16
CA GLU A 430 8.88 22.42 -16.59
C GLU A 430 7.49 22.98 -16.88
N ARG A 431 6.54 22.86 -15.94
CA ARG A 431 5.16 23.34 -16.09
C ARG A 431 5.07 24.82 -15.79
N ASP A 432 5.78 25.26 -14.75
CA ASP A 432 5.92 26.67 -14.37
C ASP A 432 7.06 27.36 -15.13
N GLU A 433 7.82 26.59 -15.91
CA GLU A 433 9.06 27.00 -16.57
C GLU A 433 10.06 27.67 -15.61
N LYS A 434 10.22 27.12 -14.40
CA LYS A 434 11.03 27.70 -13.32
C LYS A 434 11.87 26.67 -12.57
N ILE A 435 12.93 27.16 -11.93
CA ILE A 435 13.70 26.41 -10.93
C ILE A 435 13.41 27.03 -9.58
N TYR A 436 12.93 26.23 -8.64
CA TYR A 436 12.74 26.66 -7.25
C TYR A 436 13.80 26.04 -6.35
N HIS A 437 14.40 26.84 -5.49
CA HIS A 437 15.31 26.37 -4.45
C HIS A 437 14.72 26.64 -3.07
N TYR A 438 14.71 25.61 -2.22
CA TYR A 438 14.17 25.66 -0.87
C TYR A 438 15.28 25.33 0.12
N ASP A 439 15.63 26.29 0.96
CA ASP A 439 16.73 26.17 1.91
C ASP A 439 16.28 26.71 3.29
N SER A 440 16.44 25.87 4.31
CA SER A 440 16.02 26.14 5.68
C SER A 440 17.09 26.79 6.55
N MET A 441 18.31 26.96 6.02
CA MET A 441 19.46 27.57 6.71
C MET A 441 20.00 28.79 5.95
N THR A 442 19.13 29.60 5.35
CA THR A 442 19.59 30.72 4.51
C THR A 442 20.06 31.87 5.38
N HIS A 443 21.37 31.90 5.66
CA HIS A 443 22.05 33.08 6.24
C HIS A 443 22.66 34.01 5.17
N GLY A 444 22.40 33.76 3.87
CA GLY A 444 22.89 34.56 2.75
C GLY A 444 22.41 34.04 1.39
N GLU A 445 22.75 34.75 0.30
CA GLU A 445 22.36 34.36 -1.06
C GLU A 445 23.08 33.07 -1.52
N ASN A 446 22.31 32.11 -2.02
CA ASN A 446 22.80 30.85 -2.59
C ASN A 446 23.37 31.01 -4.02
N THR A 447 24.27 31.99 -4.21
CA THR A 447 24.82 32.43 -5.50
C THR A 447 25.49 31.32 -6.31
N HIS A 448 26.21 30.41 -5.64
CA HIS A 448 26.89 29.29 -6.27
C HIS A 448 25.89 28.25 -6.84
N ILE A 449 24.79 27.97 -6.12
CA ILE A 449 23.71 27.09 -6.60
C ILE A 449 23.00 27.74 -7.79
N LYS A 450 22.64 29.02 -7.67
CA LYS A 450 22.04 29.80 -8.77
C LYS A 450 22.91 29.78 -10.02
N THR A 451 24.21 30.01 -9.88
CA THR A 451 25.17 29.99 -11.00
C THR A 451 25.23 28.61 -11.66
N ALA A 452 25.33 27.55 -10.86
CA ALA A 452 25.34 26.18 -11.37
C ALA A 452 24.01 25.80 -12.07
N CYS A 453 22.87 26.26 -11.54
CA CYS A 453 21.56 26.07 -12.17
C CYS A 453 21.47 26.80 -13.52
N ASN A 454 21.85 28.07 -13.57
CA ASN A 454 21.84 28.87 -14.80
C ASN A 454 22.72 28.25 -15.90
N LYS A 455 23.84 27.63 -15.52
CA LYS A 455 24.72 26.91 -16.46
C LYS A 455 24.05 25.64 -16.99
N ALA A 456 23.43 24.83 -16.14
CA ALA A 456 22.90 23.51 -16.51
C ALA A 456 21.48 23.56 -17.11
N PHE A 457 20.71 24.60 -16.78
CA PHE A 457 19.29 24.74 -17.05
C PHE A 457 18.95 26.17 -17.50
N SER A 458 19.72 26.71 -18.44
CA SER A 458 19.63 28.11 -18.89
C SER A 458 18.23 28.57 -19.35
N ARG A 459 17.35 27.64 -19.73
CA ARG A 459 15.96 27.93 -20.12
C ARG A 459 15.08 28.38 -18.95
N PHE A 460 15.38 27.97 -17.72
CA PHE A 460 14.49 28.15 -16.58
C PHE A 460 15.07 29.17 -15.57
N PRO A 461 14.38 30.28 -15.30
CA PRO A 461 14.81 31.22 -14.27
C PRO A 461 14.82 30.58 -12.89
N TYR A 462 15.86 30.91 -12.13
CA TYR A 462 16.05 30.49 -10.74
C TYR A 462 15.31 31.41 -9.77
N GLU A 463 14.59 30.82 -8.82
CA GLU A 463 13.86 31.51 -7.76
C GLU A 463 14.09 30.81 -6.41
N GLU A 464 14.57 31.56 -5.42
CA GLU A 464 14.71 31.07 -4.05
C GLU A 464 13.41 31.28 -3.29
N LYS A 465 12.87 30.21 -2.70
CA LYS A 465 11.58 30.21 -2.02
C LYS A 465 11.79 30.40 -0.52
N ARG A 466 11.01 31.32 0.05
CA ARG A 466 10.90 31.47 1.50
C ARG A 466 10.21 30.24 2.08
N VAL A 467 10.91 29.56 2.97
CA VAL A 467 10.41 28.38 3.69
C VAL A 467 10.58 28.57 5.19
N MET A 468 9.93 27.70 5.97
CA MET A 468 10.22 27.52 7.40
C MET A 468 11.74 27.40 7.61
N GLN A 469 12.30 28.37 8.34
CA GLN A 469 13.71 28.34 8.74
C GLN A 469 13.86 27.50 10.00
N GLN A 470 14.95 26.74 10.08
CA GLN A 470 15.31 26.08 11.32
C GLN A 470 15.93 27.10 12.29
N PRO A 471 15.65 27.00 13.61
CA PRO A 471 16.30 27.83 14.62
C PRO A 471 17.82 27.61 14.61
N ASP A 472 18.59 28.64 14.99
CA ASP A 472 20.06 28.58 15.03
C ASP A 472 20.60 27.44 15.93
N GLU A 473 19.83 27.03 16.94
CA GLU A 473 20.16 25.92 17.84
C GLU A 473 19.97 24.54 17.20
N ASP A 474 19.15 24.43 16.16
CA ASP A 474 18.92 23.20 15.41
C ASP A 474 19.77 23.17 14.14
N THR A 475 20.81 22.34 14.17
CA THR A 475 21.74 22.17 13.04
C THR A 475 21.50 20.88 12.25
N TYR A 476 20.48 20.09 12.60
CA TYR A 476 20.34 18.69 12.15
C TYR A 476 19.03 18.39 11.43
N SER A 477 18.06 19.32 11.41
CA SER A 477 16.72 19.10 10.84
C SER A 477 16.58 19.49 9.36
N CYS A 478 17.63 20.02 8.72
CA CYS A 478 17.63 20.41 7.31
C CYS A 478 17.13 19.29 6.37
N GLY A 479 17.57 18.04 6.60
CA GLY A 479 17.10 16.88 5.83
C GLY A 479 15.61 16.59 6.02
N ALA A 480 15.08 16.76 7.23
CA ALA A 480 13.65 16.55 7.52
C ALA A 480 12.78 17.64 6.89
N LEU A 481 13.27 18.89 6.87
CA LEU A 481 12.64 19.99 6.14
C LEU A 481 12.65 19.78 4.63
N VAL A 482 13.72 19.23 4.06
CA VAL A 482 13.73 18.81 2.64
C VAL A 482 12.63 17.78 2.37
N ILE A 483 12.45 16.78 3.23
CA ILE A 483 11.36 15.80 3.10
C ILE A 483 9.99 16.48 3.16
N LYS A 484 9.76 17.36 4.14
CA LYS A 484 8.50 18.11 4.29
C LYS A 484 8.20 18.96 3.05
N ASN A 485 9.13 19.83 2.66
CA ASN A 485 8.97 20.75 1.53
C ASN A 485 8.74 19.97 0.23
N ALA A 486 9.50 18.90 -0.01
CA ALA A 486 9.33 18.07 -1.17
C ALA A 486 7.96 17.39 -1.20
N ARG A 487 7.45 16.89 -0.06
CA ARG A 487 6.11 16.28 0.03
C ARG A 487 5.00 17.26 -0.31
N ASP A 488 5.09 18.50 0.17
CA ASP A 488 4.12 19.53 -0.18
C ASP A 488 4.13 19.81 -1.70
N ARG A 489 5.33 19.98 -2.27
CA ARG A 489 5.50 20.22 -3.72
C ARG A 489 5.10 19.03 -4.58
N MET A 490 5.35 17.80 -4.13
CA MET A 490 4.90 16.56 -4.79
C MET A 490 3.38 16.51 -4.96
N MET A 491 2.64 17.18 -4.10
CA MET A 491 1.18 17.27 -4.10
C MET A 491 0.67 18.58 -4.74
N GLY A 492 1.56 19.40 -5.33
CA GLY A 492 1.21 20.70 -5.93
C GLY A 492 0.88 21.79 -4.91
N ARG A 493 1.23 21.62 -3.63
CA ARG A 493 0.91 22.57 -2.57
C ARG A 493 1.94 23.67 -2.46
N LEU A 494 1.53 24.77 -1.85
CA LEU A 494 2.45 25.81 -1.41
C LEU A 494 3.24 25.30 -0.21
N VAL A 495 4.53 25.61 -0.17
CA VAL A 495 5.35 25.36 1.01
C VAL A 495 5.03 26.47 2.02
N ALA A 496 4.73 26.06 3.25
CA ALA A 496 4.40 26.98 4.31
C ALA A 496 5.56 27.93 4.65
N ALA A 497 5.25 29.22 4.69
CA ALA A 497 6.12 30.23 5.29
C ALA A 497 5.96 30.23 6.82
N GLN A 498 6.93 30.79 7.55
CA GLN A 498 6.98 30.83 9.03
C GLN A 498 5.68 31.27 9.72
N SER A 499 4.80 32.03 9.06
CA SER A 499 3.56 32.54 9.63
C SER A 499 2.41 31.51 9.75
N SER A 500 2.55 30.30 9.19
CA SER A 500 1.43 29.32 9.17
C SER A 500 1.64 28.06 10.01
N HIS A 501 2.86 27.75 10.47
CA HIS A 501 3.13 26.56 11.29
C HIS A 501 4.24 26.79 12.32
N THR A 502 4.07 26.25 13.52
CA THR A 502 5.11 26.12 14.53
C THR A 502 6.21 25.17 14.07
N TYR A 503 7.46 25.53 14.38
CA TYR A 503 8.62 24.68 14.14
C TYR A 503 8.73 23.62 15.25
N ASP A 504 8.84 22.34 14.88
CA ASP A 504 9.09 21.24 15.80
C ASP A 504 10.02 20.22 15.13
N ALA A 505 11.27 20.20 15.58
CA ALA A 505 12.31 19.31 15.08
C ALA A 505 11.96 17.82 15.29
N THR A 506 11.31 17.51 16.41
CA THR A 506 10.93 16.13 16.75
C THR A 506 9.88 15.65 15.79
N GLU A 507 8.82 16.43 15.58
CA GLU A 507 7.73 16.04 14.70
C GLU A 507 8.13 15.98 13.23
N LEU A 508 9.06 16.82 12.77
CA LEU A 508 9.65 16.70 11.44
C LEU A 508 10.33 15.33 11.24
N ARG A 509 11.02 14.82 12.26
CA ARG A 509 11.66 13.49 12.24
C ARG A 509 10.62 12.38 12.33
N MET A 510 9.62 12.53 13.20
CA MET A 510 8.51 11.58 13.31
C MET A 510 7.77 11.45 11.98
N GLY A 511 7.60 12.56 11.25
CA GLY A 511 7.07 12.56 9.89
C GLY A 511 7.86 11.67 8.94
N ALA A 512 9.19 11.66 9.00
CA ALA A 512 10.04 10.77 8.22
C ALA A 512 9.94 9.30 8.68
N LEU A 513 9.93 9.06 10.00
CA LEU A 513 9.76 7.72 10.56
C LEU A 513 8.42 7.09 10.16
N ARG A 514 7.31 7.83 10.28
CA ARG A 514 5.96 7.37 9.90
C ARG A 514 5.89 6.98 8.42
N ILE A 515 6.59 7.68 7.52
CA ILE A 515 6.67 7.32 6.10
C ILE A 515 7.31 5.93 5.93
N LEU A 516 8.43 5.69 6.62
CA LEU A 516 9.17 4.43 6.53
C LEU A 516 8.41 3.27 7.17
N GLN A 517 7.81 3.47 8.35
CA GLN A 517 6.97 2.48 9.03
C GLN A 517 5.73 2.12 8.21
N SER A 518 5.03 3.12 7.66
CA SER A 518 3.87 2.89 6.79
C SER A 518 4.28 2.10 5.54
N ALA A 519 5.38 2.49 4.89
CA ALA A 519 5.88 1.78 3.73
C ALA A 519 6.31 0.33 4.03
N TRP A 520 6.86 0.08 5.22
CA TRP A 520 7.21 -1.25 5.68
C TRP A 520 5.96 -2.13 5.85
N ARG A 521 4.94 -1.63 6.57
CA ARG A 521 3.65 -2.30 6.75
C ARG A 521 2.93 -2.58 5.44
N ASP A 522 2.98 -1.64 4.50
CA ASP A 522 2.39 -1.76 3.17
C ASP A 522 3.23 -2.59 2.18
N HIS A 523 4.41 -3.05 2.60
CA HIS A 523 5.39 -3.74 1.77
C HIS A 523 5.82 -2.94 0.52
N ALA A 524 5.79 -1.61 0.61
CA ALA A 524 6.43 -0.70 -0.34
C ALA A 524 7.93 -0.55 -0.05
N LEU A 525 8.31 -0.76 1.22
CA LEU A 525 9.67 -0.96 1.70
C LEU A 525 9.81 -2.44 2.10
N THR A 526 10.80 -3.14 1.54
CA THR A 526 11.00 -4.57 1.78
C THR A 526 12.47 -4.89 2.03
N VAL A 527 12.75 -6.09 2.52
CA VAL A 527 14.12 -6.61 2.59
C VAL A 527 14.71 -6.74 1.19
N ALA A 528 15.93 -6.26 0.99
CA ALA A 528 16.63 -6.44 -0.28
C ALA A 528 17.00 -7.93 -0.46
N PRO A 529 16.84 -8.50 -1.67
CA PRO A 529 17.31 -9.86 -1.92
C PRO A 529 18.84 -9.92 -1.75
N MET A 530 19.34 -10.96 -1.08
CA MET A 530 20.79 -11.21 -1.01
C MET A 530 21.35 -11.30 -2.43
N GLU A 531 22.38 -10.52 -2.72
CA GLU A 531 23.12 -10.62 -3.97
C GLU A 531 23.73 -12.02 -4.11
N GLU A 532 23.72 -12.54 -5.34
CA GLU A 532 24.09 -13.93 -5.66
C GLU A 532 25.50 -14.30 -5.18
N GLU A 533 26.40 -13.32 -5.10
CA GLU A 533 27.75 -13.46 -4.57
C GLU A 533 27.78 -13.81 -3.07
N ALA A 534 26.81 -13.31 -2.30
CA ALA A 534 26.65 -13.64 -0.89
C ALA A 534 26.09 -15.06 -0.69
N ARG A 535 25.24 -15.56 -1.60
CA ARG A 535 24.80 -16.97 -1.60
C ARG A 535 25.97 -17.92 -1.81
N LYS A 536 26.89 -17.60 -2.74
CA LYS A 536 28.09 -18.41 -3.00
C LYS A 536 29.07 -18.41 -1.83
N ARG A 537 29.24 -17.29 -1.13
CA ARG A 537 30.11 -17.23 0.08
C ARG A 537 29.56 -18.05 1.25
N LYS A 538 28.23 -18.02 1.49
CA LYS A 538 27.60 -18.88 2.51
C LYS A 538 27.64 -20.37 2.17
N PHE A 539 27.55 -20.73 0.88
CA PHE A 539 27.68 -22.12 0.46
C PHE A 539 29.12 -22.65 0.63
N ASN A 540 30.12 -21.82 0.33
CA ASN A 540 31.53 -22.19 0.49
C ASN A 540 32.01 -22.20 1.95
N SER A 541 31.45 -21.39 2.84
CA SER A 541 31.79 -21.47 4.28
C SER A 541 31.20 -22.70 4.98
N SER A 542 30.10 -23.26 4.44
CA SER A 542 29.45 -24.47 4.98
C SER A 542 30.16 -25.76 4.57
N ILE A 543 31.00 -25.75 3.53
CA ILE A 543 31.73 -26.95 3.07
C ILE A 543 33.08 -27.10 3.80
N ASN A 544 33.67 -26.00 4.29
CA ASN A 544 35.00 -26.02 4.90
C ASN A 544 35.05 -26.17 6.43
N SER A 545 33.91 -26.40 7.11
CA SER A 545 33.90 -26.50 8.58
C SER A 545 33.84 -27.93 9.14
N ASN A 546 33.91 -28.97 8.30
CA ASN A 546 33.86 -30.37 8.75
C ASN A 546 34.99 -31.24 8.16
N THR A 547 36.23 -30.92 8.50
CA THR A 547 37.30 -31.93 8.57
C THR A 547 38.27 -31.56 9.68
N HIS A 548 38.07 -32.15 10.86
CA HIS A 548 39.07 -32.18 11.91
C HIS A 548 39.54 -33.63 12.15
N LYS A 549 40.86 -33.75 12.23
CA LYS A 549 41.67 -34.79 12.88
C LYS A 549 41.88 -36.13 12.15
N ARG A 550 43.12 -36.32 11.70
CA ARG A 550 43.91 -37.49 12.10
C ARG A 550 45.39 -37.15 12.22
N GLN A 551 45.90 -37.36 13.43
CA GLN A 551 47.28 -37.17 13.89
C GLN A 551 48.12 -38.40 13.51
N LYS A 552 49.37 -38.23 13.06
CA LYS A 552 50.48 -39.15 13.41
C LYS A 552 51.86 -38.55 13.14
N THR A 553 52.66 -38.57 14.19
CA THR A 553 54.09 -38.25 14.34
C THR A 553 55.01 -39.17 13.53
N ARG A 554 56.14 -38.64 13.05
CA ARG A 554 57.45 -39.30 13.11
C ARG A 554 58.61 -38.30 12.91
N GLU A 555 59.52 -38.29 13.88
CA GLU A 555 60.84 -37.63 13.84
C GLU A 555 61.81 -38.39 12.93
N THR A 556 62.76 -37.69 12.29
CA THR A 556 64.23 -37.81 12.48
C THR A 556 65.01 -37.06 11.38
N GLY A 557 66.15 -36.45 11.75
CA GLY A 557 67.35 -36.45 10.88
C GLY A 557 67.90 -35.13 10.32
N LYS A 558 68.68 -34.43 11.16
CA LYS A 558 70.04 -33.91 10.93
C LYS A 558 70.52 -33.37 9.54
N GLU A 559 71.16 -32.21 9.63
CA GLU A 559 72.54 -31.87 9.19
C GLU A 559 72.81 -30.93 7.99
N TYR A 560 73.58 -29.88 8.34
CA TYR A 560 74.64 -29.14 7.64
C TYR A 560 74.38 -28.39 6.32
N GLY A 561 74.91 -27.16 6.26
CA GLY A 561 75.30 -26.54 5.00
C GLY A 561 75.33 -25.01 4.98
N LEU A 562 76.31 -24.41 5.65
CA LEU A 562 76.74 -23.03 5.40
C LEU A 562 77.07 -22.78 3.92
N ARG A 563 76.79 -21.55 3.45
CA ARG A 563 77.74 -20.50 2.96
C ARG A 563 77.51 -19.91 1.56
N LEU A 564 77.53 -18.56 1.58
CA LEU A 564 78.09 -17.57 0.65
C LEU A 564 77.29 -17.26 -0.64
N VAL A 565 76.82 -16.01 -0.88
CA VAL A 565 77.57 -14.75 -1.20
C VAL A 565 78.20 -14.91 -2.60
N THR A 566 78.02 -14.07 -3.62
CA THR A 566 77.83 -12.61 -3.82
C THR A 566 77.41 -12.43 -5.30
N SER A 567 76.93 -11.30 -5.79
CA SER A 567 77.50 -9.93 -5.72
C SER A 567 76.42 -8.86 -5.89
#